data_AF-K2C4A2-F1
#
_entry.id   AF-K2C4A2-F1
#
_cell.length_a   1.000
_cell.length_b   1.000
_cell.length_c   1.000
_cell.angle_alpha   90.00
_cell.angle_beta   90.00
_cell.angle_gamma   90.00
#
_symmetry.space_group_name_H-M   'P 1'
#
loop_
_entity.id
_entity.type
_entity.pdbx_description
1 polymer ?
#
loop_
_entity_poly.entity_id
_entity_poly.type
_entity_poly.pdbx_seq_one_letter_code
_entity_poly.pdbx_strand_id
1 'polypeptide(L)' 'MTKPLYKRVLLKLGGESLLGAREYGIDPKAALEVASEIKSVHETGAQVAVVIGAGNIFRGVSAATNGIERSTADYMGMLA' A
#
# COMPACT_ATOMS: atom_id res chain seq x y z
N MET A 1 5.51 18.60 21.96
CA MET A 1 4.84 17.65 21.06
C MET A 1 3.73 16.97 21.83
N THR A 2 2.51 16.92 21.28
CA THR A 2 1.39 16.22 21.89
C THR A 2 1.62 14.72 21.80
N LYS A 3 1.38 14.01 22.91
CA LYS A 3 1.54 12.56 22.96
C LYS A 3 0.47 11.91 22.06
N PRO A 4 0.83 10.98 21.15
CA PRO A 4 -0.15 10.33 20.29
C PRO A 4 -1.12 9.49 21.13
N LEU A 5 -2.40 9.48 20.75
CA LEU A 5 -3.45 8.70 21.41
C LEU A 5 -3.12 7.20 21.38
N TYR A 6 -2.57 6.73 20.26
CA TYR A 6 -2.13 5.36 20.08
C TYR A 6 -0.62 5.28 20.04
N LYS A 7 -0.04 4.43 20.90
CA LYS A 7 1.41 4.16 20.92
C LYS A 7 1.86 3.38 19.68
N ARG A 8 1.03 2.47 19.16
CA ARG A 8 1.33 1.60 18.02
C ARG A 8 0.10 1.44 17.14
N VAL A 9 0.29 1.51 15.83
CA VAL A 9 -0.76 1.31 14.83
C VAL A 9 -0.27 0.38 13.71
N LEU A 10 -1.22 -0.33 13.11
CA LEU A 10 -1.05 -0.99 11.82
C LEU A 10 -1.82 -0.19 10.78
N LEU A 11 -1.10 0.46 9.87
CA LEU A 11 -1.63 1.28 8.80
C LEU A 11 -1.77 0.42 7.54
N LYS A 12 -3.01 0.11 7.15
CA LYS A 12 -3.27 -0.56 5.88
C LYS A 12 -3.49 0.47 4.79
N LEU A 13 -2.69 0.41 3.74
CA LEU A 13 -2.82 1.22 2.52
C LEU A 13 -3.32 0.38 1.34
N GLY A 14 -4.08 1.00 0.45
CA GLY A 14 -4.29 0.46 -0.89
C GLY A 14 -3.04 0.68 -1.73
N GLY A 15 -2.77 -0.22 -2.68
CA GLY A 15 -1.68 0.00 -3.63
C GLY A 15 -1.95 1.20 -4.53
N GLU A 16 -3.23 1.51 -4.73
CA GLU A 16 -3.73 2.67 -5.44
C GLU A 16 -3.24 3.99 -4.85
N SER A 17 -2.92 4.02 -3.54
CA SER A 17 -2.31 5.18 -2.90
C SER A 17 -0.93 5.53 -3.46
N LEU A 18 -0.29 4.61 -4.21
CA LEU A 18 1.01 4.81 -4.83
C LEU A 18 0.92 5.13 -6.33
N LEU A 19 -0.28 5.24 -6.91
CA LEU A 19 -0.46 5.48 -8.35
C LEU A 19 -0.14 6.92 -8.77
N GLY A 20 -0.38 7.91 -7.90
CA GLY A 20 -0.30 9.31 -8.28
C GLY A 20 -1.21 9.61 -9.48
N ALA A 21 -0.63 10.15 -10.56
CA ALA A 21 -1.35 10.42 -11.81
C ALA A 21 -1.30 9.25 -12.82
N ARG A 22 -0.71 8.09 -12.44
CA ARG A 22 -0.59 6.92 -13.31
C ARG A 22 -1.83 6.04 -13.23
N GLU A 23 -2.10 5.32 -14.30
CA GLU A 23 -3.15 4.29 -14.33
C GLU A 23 -2.68 2.94 -13.79
N TYR A 24 -1.36 2.71 -13.76
CA TYR A 24 -0.73 1.44 -13.34
C TYR A 24 0.67 1.66 -12.75
N GLY A 25 1.07 0.79 -11.82
CA GLY A 25 2.41 0.74 -11.25
C GLY A 25 2.59 1.66 -10.03
N ILE A 26 3.81 2.15 -9.83
CA ILE A 26 4.17 3.01 -8.70
C ILE A 26 4.67 4.35 -9.25
N ASP A 27 4.09 5.45 -8.78
CA ASP A 27 4.60 6.80 -8.98
C ASP A 27 5.55 7.15 -7.81
N PRO A 28 6.84 7.41 -8.08
CA PRO A 28 7.80 7.81 -7.06
C PRO A 28 7.38 9.05 -6.28
N LYS A 29 6.64 9.99 -6.89
CA LYS A 29 6.17 11.21 -6.21
C LYS A 29 5.09 10.87 -5.18
N ALA A 30 4.08 10.12 -5.57
CA ALA A 30 3.02 9.68 -4.66
C ALA A 30 3.59 8.82 -3.51
N ALA A 31 4.54 7.93 -3.82
CA ALA A 31 5.22 7.13 -2.79
C ALA A 31 5.99 8.01 -1.79
N LEU A 32 6.65 9.08 -2.25
CA LEU A 32 7.34 10.03 -1.38
C LEU A 32 6.38 10.86 -0.52
N GLU A 33 5.24 11.27 -1.07
CA GLU A 33 4.19 11.98 -0.33
C GLU A 33 3.63 11.12 0.81
N VAL A 34 3.25 9.88 0.51
CA VAL A 34 2.79 8.90 1.52
C VAL A 34 3.87 8.65 2.57
N ALA A 35 5.13 8.48 2.16
CA ALA A 35 6.23 8.29 3.10
C ALA A 35 6.45 9.50 4.00
N SER A 36 6.29 10.73 3.48
CA SER A 36 6.39 11.97 4.23
C SER A 36 5.29 12.08 5.31
N GLU A 37 4.06 11.69 4.97
CA GLU A 37 2.95 11.66 5.93
C GLU A 37 3.21 10.64 7.04
N ILE A 38 3.63 9.42 6.70
CA ILE A 38 3.98 8.39 7.69
C ILE A 38 5.12 8.85 8.59
N LYS A 39 6.14 9.52 8.03
CA LYS A 39 7.25 10.10 8.78
C LYS A 39 6.74 11.12 9.80
N SER A 40 5.82 12.01 9.41
CA SER A 40 5.25 13.02 10.32
C SER A 40 4.55 12.38 11.52
N VAL A 41 3.85 11.25 11.31
CA VAL A 41 3.22 10.48 12.39
C VAL A 41 4.27 9.79 13.25
N HIS A 42 5.30 9.20 12.64
CA HIS A 42 6.39 8.55 13.38
C HIS A 42 7.15 9.54 14.27
N GLU A 43 7.37 10.77 13.81
CA GLU A 43 8.03 11.85 14.56
C GLU A 43 7.24 12.26 15.82
N THR A 44 5.95 11.94 15.92
CA THR A 44 5.18 12.11 17.17
C THR A 44 5.55 11.10 18.27
N GLY A 45 6.35 10.08 17.93
CA GLY A 45 6.71 8.96 18.80
C GLY A 45 5.81 7.73 18.66
N ALA A 46 4.87 7.74 17.71
CA ALA A 46 4.05 6.58 17.38
C ALA A 46 4.86 5.50 16.64
N GLN A 47 4.58 4.24 16.95
CA GLN A 47 5.13 3.08 16.23
C GLN A 47 4.17 2.71 15.09
N VAL A 48 4.67 2.73 13.86
CA VAL A 48 3.85 2.49 12.67
C VAL A 48 4.33 1.23 11.97
N ALA A 49 3.46 0.23 11.85
CA ALA A 49 3.61 -0.87 10.92
C ALA A 49 2.75 -0.58 9.69
N VAL A 50 3.25 -0.82 8.48
CA VAL A 50 2.53 -0.55 7.24
C VAL A 50 2.25 -1.85 6.51
N VAL A 51 1.00 -2.03 6.07
CA VAL A 51 0.57 -3.11 5.18
C VAL A 51 0.09 -2.46 3.89
N ILE A 52 0.67 -2.82 2.76
CA ILE A 52 0.32 -2.25 1.45
C ILE A 52 -0.27 -3.37 0.60
N GLY A 53 -1.44 -3.13 0.01
CA GLY A 53 -1.96 -4.00 -1.04
C GLY A 53 -1.32 -3.66 -2.39
N ALA A 54 -1.39 -4.57 -3.37
CA ALA A 54 -0.75 -4.39 -4.68
C ALA A 54 -1.75 -4.16 -5.84
N GLY A 55 -2.94 -3.62 -5.56
CA GLY A 55 -4.01 -3.44 -6.56
C GLY A 55 -3.66 -2.51 -7.73
N ASN A 56 -2.61 -1.69 -7.57
CA ASN A 56 -1.99 -0.85 -8.59
C ASN A 56 -1.10 -1.61 -9.60
N ILE A 57 -0.69 -2.85 -9.26
CA ILE A 57 0.18 -3.69 -10.08
C ILE A 57 -0.54 -4.98 -10.49
N PHE A 58 -1.36 -5.57 -9.61
CA PHE A 58 -2.08 -6.77 -9.95
C PHE A 58 -3.42 -6.86 -9.25
N ARG A 59 -4.47 -7.20 -10.02
CA ARG A 59 -5.80 -7.50 -9.49
C ARG A 59 -6.15 -8.94 -9.84
N GLY A 60 -6.09 -9.83 -8.83
CA GLY A 60 -6.34 -11.26 -9.01
C GLY A 60 -7.72 -11.59 -9.57
N VAL A 61 -8.73 -10.75 -9.32
CA VAL A 61 -10.07 -10.90 -9.91
C VAL A 61 -10.02 -10.79 -11.44
N SER A 62 -9.30 -9.81 -11.99
CA SER A 62 -9.16 -9.61 -13.43
C SER A 62 -8.33 -10.70 -14.10
N ALA A 63 -7.35 -11.25 -13.39
CA ALA A 63 -6.53 -12.36 -13.88
C ALA A 63 -7.31 -13.69 -13.94
N ALA A 64 -8.10 -13.98 -12.91
CA ALA A 64 -8.92 -15.19 -12.87
C ALA A 64 -9.97 -15.22 -14.00
N THR A 65 -10.55 -14.06 -14.34
CA THR A 65 -11.47 -13.94 -15.47
C THR A 65 -10.80 -14.17 -16.84
N ASN A 66 -9.47 -14.04 -16.92
CA ASN A 66 -8.68 -14.28 -18.13
C ASN A 66 -8.08 -15.69 -18.19
N GLY A 67 -8.54 -16.62 -17.35
CA GLY A 67 -8.15 -18.03 -17.39
C GLY A 67 -6.93 -18.40 -16.53
N ILE A 68 -6.46 -17.49 -15.68
CA ILE A 68 -5.41 -17.80 -14.69
C ILE A 68 -6.07 -18.50 -13.49
N GLU A 69 -5.49 -19.61 -13.05
CA GLU A 69 -5.94 -20.30 -11.84
C GLU A 69 -5.91 -19.34 -10.64
N ARG A 70 -6.96 -19.35 -9.81
CA ARG A 70 -7.14 -18.36 -8.75
C ARG A 70 -5.97 -18.29 -7.77
N SER A 71 -5.43 -19.43 -7.35
CA SER A 71 -4.29 -19.49 -6.44
C SER A 71 -3.04 -18.82 -7.03
N THR A 72 -2.74 -19.10 -8.30
CA THR A 72 -1.66 -18.47 -9.06
C THR A 72 -1.86 -16.95 -9.14
N ALA A 73 -3.09 -16.48 -9.40
CA ALA A 73 -3.39 -15.06 -9.40
C ALA A 73 -3.18 -14.41 -8.01
N ASP A 74 -3.61 -15.07 -6.93
CA ASP A 74 -3.39 -14.54 -5.58
C ASP A 74 -1.89 -14.50 -5.22
N TYR A 75 -1.09 -15.49 -5.65
CA TYR A 75 0.38 -15.44 -5.50
C TYR A 75 1.02 -14.27 -6.26
N MET A 76 0.59 -14.01 -7.49
CA MET A 76 1.06 -12.85 -8.26
C MET A 76 0.74 -11.55 -7.52
N GLY A 77 -0.45 -11.44 -6.94
CA GLY A 77 -0.85 -10.29 -6.13
C GLY A 77 -0.04 -10.10 -4.84
N MET A 78 0.50 -11.17 -4.26
CA MET A 78 1.37 -11.07 -3.07
C MET A 78 2.83 -10.70 -3.39
N LEU A 79 3.31 -10.99 -4.60
CA LEU A 79 4.64 -10.61 -5.07
C LEU A 79 4.70 -9.18 -5.63
N ALA A 80 3.54 -8.66 -6.02
CA ALA A 80 3.38 -7.37 -6.66
C ALA A 80 3.65 -6.18 -5.72
#